data_AF-A0A418IBI5-F1
#
_entry.id   AF-A0A418IBI5-F1
#
_cell.length_a   1.000
_cell.length_b   1.000
_cell.length_c   1.000
_cell.angle_alpha   90.00
_cell.angle_beta   90.00
_cell.angle_gamma   90.00
#
_symmetry.space_group_name_H-M   'P 1'
#
loop_
_entity.id
_entity.type
_entity.pdbx_description
1 polymer ?
#
loop_
_entity_poly.entity_id
_entity_poly.type
_entity_poly.pdbx_seq_one_letter_code
_entity_poly.pdbx_strand_id
1 'polypeptide(L)'
;MYNLIHFAYTKSHNYKTEKSIFNIITGKKSHQTFFDACSQQLLSLYHSMPKLKYPLFEQYSSNSNIQEQQIQNIISHPRHTYDSLLNTFNAIQLLTQTLSNTQHNNYQFIPITQHRVVHQKVKYLYKKISDGHLEKSFIAELTLLFQSLTKKNNDIYIHYY
;
A
#
# COMPACT_ATOMS: atom_id res chain seq x y z
N MET A 1 -3.14 -12.04 -6.81
CA MET A 1 -3.54 -12.85 -5.64
C MET A 1 -2.48 -13.91 -5.34
N TYR A 2 -2.16 -14.80 -6.28
CA TYR A 2 -1.05 -15.76 -6.20
C TYR A 2 0.30 -15.14 -5.82
N ASN A 3 0.67 -14.03 -6.47
CA ASN A 3 1.95 -13.35 -6.21
C ASN A 3 2.11 -12.84 -4.77
N LEU A 4 1.02 -12.51 -4.07
CA LEU A 4 1.08 -12.00 -2.69
C LEU A 4 1.32 -13.14 -1.69
N ILE A 5 0.62 -14.26 -1.88
CA ILE A 5 0.81 -15.47 -1.07
C ILE A 5 2.23 -15.98 -1.31
N HIS A 6 2.65 -16.13 -2.57
CA HIS A 6 4.00 -16.57 -2.91
C HIS A 6 5.08 -15.61 -2.38
N PHE A 7 4.87 -14.29 -2.43
CA PHE A 7 5.76 -13.30 -1.82
C PHE A 7 5.83 -13.47 -0.29
N ALA A 8 4.72 -13.72 0.39
CA ALA A 8 4.70 -13.99 1.82
C ALA A 8 5.52 -15.25 2.15
N TYR A 9 5.36 -16.32 1.36
CA TYR A 9 6.09 -17.59 1.50
C TYR A 9 7.60 -17.44 1.29
N THR A 10 8.01 -16.76 0.22
CA THR A 10 9.43 -16.55 -0.10
C THR A 10 10.14 -15.69 0.97
N LYS A 11 9.45 -14.69 1.52
CA LYS A 11 9.98 -13.80 2.56
C LYS A 11 9.97 -14.38 3.96
N SER A 12 9.02 -15.26 4.29
CA SER A 12 8.94 -15.90 5.60
C SER A 12 9.94 -17.05 5.72
N HIS A 13 11.25 -16.77 5.77
CA HIS A 13 12.24 -17.83 5.93
C HIS A 13 12.54 -18.16 7.39
N ASN A 14 12.60 -19.48 7.63
CA ASN A 14 12.98 -20.22 8.83
C ASN A 14 11.90 -20.25 9.97
N TYR A 15 11.29 -21.43 10.13
CA TYR A 15 10.47 -21.89 11.29
C TYR A 15 8.97 -21.55 11.39
N LYS A 16 8.35 -20.88 10.41
CA LYS A 16 6.90 -20.56 10.49
C LYS A 16 6.04 -21.47 9.62
N THR A 17 4.91 -21.89 10.17
CA THR A 17 3.95 -22.78 9.49
C THR A 17 3.10 -22.00 8.48
N GLU A 18 2.58 -22.68 7.47
CA GLU A 18 1.63 -22.15 6.49
C GLU A 18 0.44 -21.45 7.16
N LYS A 19 -0.03 -22.01 8.28
CA LYS A 19 -1.07 -21.44 9.13
C LYS A 19 -0.68 -20.07 9.72
N SER A 20 0.59 -19.85 10.03
CA SER A 20 1.10 -18.54 10.50
C SER A 20 1.01 -17.49 9.41
N ILE A 21 1.43 -17.83 8.19
CA ILE A 21 1.36 -16.95 7.01
C ILE A 21 -0.11 -16.62 6.70
N PHE A 22 -0.98 -17.63 6.69
CA PHE A 22 -2.42 -17.47 6.54
C PHE A 22 -3.01 -16.50 7.60
N ASN A 23 -2.64 -16.66 8.87
CA ASN A 23 -3.11 -15.79 9.95
C ASN A 23 -2.66 -14.33 9.76
N ILE A 24 -1.44 -14.10 9.25
CA ILE A 24 -0.96 -12.75 8.94
C ILE A 24 -1.82 -12.14 7.81
N ILE A 25 -1.96 -12.86 6.70
CA ILE A 25 -2.69 -12.41 5.51
C ILE A 25 -4.16 -12.12 5.82
N THR A 26 -4.82 -12.97 6.60
CA THR A 26 -6.21 -12.78 7.05
C THR A 26 -6.34 -11.76 8.18
N GLY A 27 -5.24 -11.41 8.85
CA GLY A 27 -5.21 -10.47 9.96
C GLY A 27 -5.87 -11.02 11.23
N LYS A 28 -5.54 -12.25 11.62
CA LYS A 28 -5.98 -12.81 12.91
C LYS A 28 -5.55 -11.86 14.04
N LYS A 29 -6.53 -11.43 14.85
CA LYS A 29 -6.33 -10.50 15.97
C LYS A 29 -5.74 -11.22 17.18
N SER A 30 -4.47 -11.62 17.08
CA SER A 30 -3.72 -12.16 18.21
C SER A 30 -2.34 -11.51 18.31
N HIS A 31 -1.85 -11.36 19.54
CA HIS A 31 -0.51 -10.81 19.79
C HIS A 31 0.58 -11.58 19.03
N GLN A 32 0.45 -12.91 18.99
CA GLN A 32 1.37 -13.78 18.25
C GLN A 32 1.36 -13.48 16.75
N THR A 33 0.20 -13.32 16.14
CA THR A 33 0.10 -13.01 14.69
C THR A 33 0.68 -11.64 14.36
N PHE A 34 0.42 -10.64 15.19
CA PHE A 34 1.00 -9.31 15.00
C PHE A 34 2.52 -9.33 15.16
N PHE A 35 3.02 -9.99 16.21
CA PHE A 35 4.46 -10.18 16.42
C PHE A 35 5.11 -10.94 15.25
N ASP A 36 4.43 -11.96 14.73
CA ASP A 36 4.90 -12.73 13.57
C ASP A 36 4.92 -11.88 12.30
N ALA A 37 3.91 -11.03 12.07
CA ALA A 37 3.89 -10.08 10.96
C ALA A 37 5.06 -9.07 11.05
N CYS A 38 5.36 -8.56 12.24
CA CYS A 38 6.46 -7.65 12.47
C CYS A 38 7.83 -8.32 12.32
N SER A 39 8.03 -9.48 12.96
CA SER A 39 9.31 -10.21 12.95
C SER A 39 9.68 -10.77 11.58
N GLN A 40 8.69 -11.24 10.82
CA GLN A 40 8.86 -11.71 9.44
C GLN A 40 8.82 -10.56 8.42
N GLN A 41 8.62 -9.32 8.89
CA GLN A 41 8.57 -8.12 8.06
C GLN A 41 7.48 -8.20 6.97
N LEU A 42 6.38 -8.86 7.32
CA LEU A 42 5.16 -9.05 6.52
C LEU A 42 4.02 -8.15 7.00
N LEU A 43 4.30 -7.11 7.78
CA LEU A 43 3.28 -6.18 8.29
C LEU A 43 2.50 -5.51 7.14
N SER A 44 3.14 -5.27 6.00
CA SER A 44 2.48 -4.79 4.78
C SER A 44 1.41 -5.72 4.22
N LEU A 45 1.46 -7.01 4.57
CA LEU A 45 0.48 -8.03 4.16
C LEU A 45 -0.55 -8.32 5.26
N TYR A 46 -0.41 -7.71 6.45
CA TYR A 46 -1.31 -7.95 7.56
C TYR A 46 -2.72 -7.52 7.20
N HIS A 47 -3.69 -8.43 7.36
CA HIS A 47 -5.10 -8.17 7.04
C HIS A 47 -5.36 -7.79 5.57
N SER A 48 -4.45 -8.14 4.65
CA SER A 48 -4.61 -7.86 3.22
C SER A 48 -5.70 -8.70 2.54
N MET A 49 -6.05 -9.86 3.09
CA MET A 49 -7.11 -10.74 2.56
C MET A 49 -7.98 -11.35 3.68
N PRO A 50 -8.83 -10.57 4.36
CA PRO A 50 -9.56 -11.02 5.54
C PRO A 50 -10.59 -12.13 5.27
N LYS A 51 -11.07 -12.23 4.02
CA LYS A 51 -12.08 -13.22 3.59
C LYS A 51 -11.47 -14.50 3.00
N LEU A 52 -10.13 -14.62 2.98
CA LEU A 52 -9.46 -15.80 2.42
C LEU A 52 -9.76 -17.03 3.27
N LYS A 53 -10.31 -18.08 2.63
CA LYS A 53 -10.54 -19.37 3.29
C LYS A 53 -9.27 -20.21 3.24
N TYR A 54 -9.01 -20.96 4.31
CA TYR A 54 -7.81 -21.78 4.44
C TYR A 54 -7.61 -22.81 3.30
N PRO A 55 -8.65 -23.53 2.81
CA PRO A 55 -8.47 -24.47 1.69
C PRO A 55 -8.05 -23.80 0.38
N LEU A 56 -8.53 -22.57 0.13
CA LEU A 56 -8.11 -21.79 -1.05
C LEU A 56 -6.65 -21.34 -0.91
N PHE A 57 -6.24 -20.95 0.30
CA PHE A 57 -4.85 -20.61 0.59
C PHE A 57 -3.91 -21.80 0.36
N GLU A 58 -4.26 -23.00 0.83
CA GLU A 58 -3.47 -24.23 0.59
C GLU A 58 -3.36 -24.53 -0.90
N GLN A 59 -4.45 -24.42 -1.67
CA GLN A 59 -4.42 -24.58 -3.13
C GLN A 59 -3.47 -23.57 -3.82
N TYR A 60 -3.44 -22.33 -3.34
CA TYR A 60 -2.54 -21.30 -3.88
C TYR A 60 -1.07 -21.52 -3.49
N SER A 61 -0.80 -22.11 -2.32
CA SER A 61 0.53 -22.52 -1.89
C SER A 61 1.02 -23.75 -2.67
N SER A 62 0.18 -24.78 -2.82
CA SER A 62 0.54 -26.06 -3.45
C SER A 62 0.74 -25.94 -4.96
N ASN A 63 0.03 -25.01 -5.62
CA ASN A 63 0.17 -24.74 -7.06
C ASN A 63 1.43 -23.93 -7.41
N SER A 64 2.52 -24.09 -6.65
CA SER A 64 3.83 -23.45 -6.87
C SER A 64 4.53 -23.85 -8.19
N ASN A 65 3.88 -24.66 -9.05
CA ASN A 65 4.28 -24.91 -10.44
C ASN A 65 3.83 -23.80 -11.42
N ILE A 66 3.45 -22.62 -10.93
CA ILE A 66 3.28 -21.45 -11.78
C ILE A 66 4.68 -21.08 -12.27
N GLN A 67 4.94 -21.41 -13.54
CA GLN A 67 6.09 -20.99 -14.33
C GLN A 67 6.59 -19.62 -13.87
N GLU A 68 7.91 -19.47 -13.72
CA GLU A 68 8.65 -18.23 -13.42
C GLU A 68 8.29 -17.01 -14.31
N GLN A 69 7.37 -17.18 -15.25
CA GLN A 69 6.79 -16.17 -16.09
C GLN A 69 5.96 -15.19 -15.27
N GLN A 70 6.62 -14.07 -14.94
CA GLN A 70 6.07 -12.83 -14.38
C GLN A 70 5.95 -12.75 -12.86
N ILE A 71 6.83 -13.42 -12.11
CA ILE A 71 7.18 -12.89 -10.78
C ILE A 71 7.98 -11.61 -11.04
N GLN A 72 7.30 -10.47 -11.10
CA GLN A 72 8.00 -9.20 -10.94
C GLN A 72 8.67 -9.26 -9.57
N ASN A 73 10.00 -9.36 -9.55
CA ASN A 73 10.79 -9.27 -8.34
C ASN A 73 10.64 -7.85 -7.78
N ILE A 74 9.54 -7.61 -7.06
CA ILE A 74 9.34 -6.38 -6.31
C ILE A 74 10.34 -6.43 -5.17
N ILE A 75 11.47 -5.75 -5.37
CA ILE A 75 12.50 -5.58 -4.35
C ILE A 75 11.85 -4.80 -3.21
N SER A 76 11.56 -5.52 -2.13
CA SER A 76 10.99 -4.97 -0.91
C SER A 76 12.06 -4.99 0.17
N HIS A 77 12.39 -3.81 0.68
CA HIS A 77 13.20 -3.69 1.88
C HIS A 77 12.30 -3.87 3.09
N PRO A 78 12.54 -4.87 3.93
CA PRO A 78 11.56 -5.25 4.93
C PRO A 78 11.23 -4.18 5.98
N ARG A 79 12.21 -3.32 6.31
CA ARG A 79 12.04 -2.20 7.24
C ARG A 79 11.45 -0.94 6.60
N HIS A 80 11.62 -0.78 5.30
CA HIS A 80 11.40 0.52 4.65
C HIS A 80 10.25 0.52 3.66
N THR A 81 9.89 -0.64 3.09
CA THR A 81 8.84 -0.72 2.06
C THR A 81 7.48 -0.28 2.60
N TYR A 82 7.08 -0.74 3.80
CA TYR A 82 5.80 -0.34 4.38
C TYR A 82 5.75 1.18 4.64
N ASP A 83 6.74 1.70 5.38
CA ASP A 83 6.82 3.14 5.69
C ASP A 83 6.91 3.98 4.41
N SER A 84 7.61 3.51 3.38
CA SER A 84 7.70 4.19 2.09
C SER A 84 6.36 4.22 1.36
N LEU A 85 5.61 3.12 1.34
CA LEU A 85 4.28 3.07 0.75
C LEU A 85 3.31 4.00 1.48
N LEU A 86 3.33 3.98 2.82
CA LEU A 86 2.51 4.87 3.64
C LEU A 86 2.87 6.34 3.40
N ASN A 87 4.17 6.66 3.36
CA ASN A 87 4.64 8.01 3.09
C ASN A 87 4.31 8.49 1.68
N THR A 88 4.36 7.62 0.68
CA THR A 88 3.92 7.93 -0.70
C THR A 88 2.44 8.25 -0.73
N PHE A 89 1.60 7.47 -0.05
CA PHE A 89 0.17 7.73 0.02
C PHE A 89 -0.12 9.07 0.72
N ASN A 90 0.51 9.31 1.87
CA ASN A 90 0.42 10.57 2.60
C ASN A 90 0.88 11.77 1.73
N ALA A 91 1.94 11.59 0.92
CA ALA A 91 2.42 12.62 0.02
C ALA A 91 1.41 12.97 -1.07
N ILE A 92 0.77 11.96 -1.68
CA ILE A 92 -0.27 12.17 -2.71
C ILE A 92 -1.47 12.92 -2.11
N GLN A 93 -1.93 12.50 -0.93
CA GLN A 93 -3.06 13.15 -0.26
C GLN A 93 -2.72 14.59 0.14
N LEU A 94 -1.53 14.86 0.72
CA LEU A 94 -1.14 16.20 1.15
C LEU A 94 -0.90 17.12 -0.06
N LEU A 95 -0.34 16.61 -1.15
CA LEU A 95 -0.19 17.36 -2.40
C LEU A 95 -1.55 17.72 -2.99
N THR A 96 -2.50 16.79 -2.98
CA THR A 96 -3.88 17.03 -3.43
C THR A 96 -4.56 18.11 -2.59
N GLN A 97 -4.44 18.02 -1.25
CA GLN A 97 -4.95 19.04 -0.33
C GLN A 97 -4.32 20.40 -0.62
N THR A 98 -3.00 20.45 -0.82
CA THR A 98 -2.27 21.69 -1.08
C THR A 98 -2.76 22.34 -2.37
N LEU A 99 -2.79 21.61 -3.48
CA LEU A 99 -3.23 22.13 -4.78
C LEU A 99 -4.69 22.61 -4.72
N SER A 100 -5.58 21.80 -4.14
CA SER A 100 -7.00 22.17 -4.00
C SER A 100 -7.18 23.46 -3.20
N ASN A 101 -6.52 23.59 -2.04
CA ASN A 101 -6.63 24.80 -1.22
C ASN A 101 -6.05 26.02 -1.92
N THR A 102 -4.90 25.88 -2.59
CA THR A 102 -4.27 26.98 -3.34
C THR A 102 -5.14 27.46 -4.52
N GLN A 103 -5.83 26.56 -5.21
CA GLN A 103 -6.79 26.93 -6.27
C GLN A 103 -7.99 27.73 -5.75
N HIS A 104 -8.36 27.52 -4.49
CA HIS A 104 -9.43 28.26 -3.82
C HIS A 104 -8.92 29.48 -3.03
N ASN A 105 -7.66 29.90 -3.25
CA ASN A 105 -7.00 30.98 -2.51
C ASN A 105 -7.00 30.80 -0.98
N ASN A 106 -7.08 29.56 -0.50
CA ASN A 106 -7.00 29.23 0.92
C ASN A 106 -5.57 28.77 1.26
N TYR A 107 -4.84 29.57 2.04
CA TYR A 107 -3.46 29.26 2.43
C TYR A 107 -3.32 28.87 3.91
N GLN A 108 -4.41 28.88 4.67
CA GLN A 108 -4.43 28.61 6.11
C GLN A 108 -5.09 27.26 6.43
N PHE A 109 -4.84 26.25 5.61
CA PHE A 109 -5.37 24.91 5.83
C PHE A 109 -4.50 24.11 6.81
N ILE A 110 -5.13 23.21 7.57
CA ILE A 110 -4.44 22.28 8.45
C ILE A 110 -3.97 21.07 7.62
N PRO A 111 -2.66 20.76 7.59
CA PRO A 111 -2.15 19.61 6.85
C PRO A 111 -2.70 18.28 7.37
N ILE A 112 -3.05 17.35 6.48
CA ILE A 112 -3.54 16.01 6.84
C ILE A 112 -2.52 15.11 7.55
N THR A 113 -1.23 15.47 7.52
CA THR A 113 -0.15 14.69 8.15
C THR A 113 0.85 15.63 8.79
N GLN A 114 1.49 15.18 9.87
CA GLN A 114 2.57 15.91 10.55
C GLN A 114 3.97 15.41 10.15
N HIS A 115 4.06 14.45 9.21
CA HIS A 115 5.32 13.81 8.87
C HIS A 115 6.26 14.75 8.10
N ARG A 116 7.34 15.22 8.76
CA ARG A 116 8.28 16.22 8.22
C ARG A 116 8.85 15.89 6.82
N VAL A 117 9.25 14.64 6.60
CA VAL A 117 9.81 14.21 5.30
C VAL A 117 8.77 14.33 4.18
N VAL A 118 7.50 13.95 4.44
CA VAL A 118 6.40 14.09 3.49
C VAL A 118 6.16 15.56 3.15
N HIS A 119 6.15 16.45 4.16
CA HIS A 119 6.05 17.89 3.97
C HIS A 119 7.13 18.46 3.05
N GLN A 120 8.39 18.13 3.33
CA GLN A 120 9.52 18.59 2.51
C GLN A 120 9.37 18.13 1.04
N LYS A 121 8.95 16.87 0.84
CA LYS A 121 8.74 16.33 -0.50
C LYS A 121 7.57 17.00 -1.23
N VAL A 122 6.44 17.21 -0.55
CA VAL A 122 5.27 17.86 -1.13
C VAL A 122 5.57 19.32 -1.48
N LYS A 123 6.28 20.06 -0.63
CA LYS A 123 6.69 21.44 -0.93
C LYS A 123 7.56 21.51 -2.20
N TYR A 124 8.49 20.58 -2.35
CA TYR A 124 9.31 20.47 -3.56
C TYR A 124 8.48 20.15 -4.81
N LEU A 125 7.56 19.18 -4.71
CA LEU A 125 6.70 18.79 -5.82
C LEU A 125 5.73 19.90 -6.22
N TYR A 126 5.09 20.55 -5.24
CA TYR A 126 4.22 21.70 -5.47
C TYR A 126 4.95 22.81 -6.22
N LYS A 127 6.17 23.16 -5.79
CA LYS A 127 6.98 24.17 -6.49
C LYS A 127 7.22 23.77 -7.95
N LYS A 128 7.59 22.51 -8.21
CA LYS A 128 7.78 22.02 -9.59
C LYS A 128 6.50 22.08 -10.43
N ILE A 129 5.36 21.72 -9.85
CA ILE A 129 4.06 21.76 -10.53
C ILE A 129 3.69 23.20 -10.86
N SER A 130 3.85 24.11 -9.90
CA SER A 130 3.53 25.52 -10.06
C SER A 130 4.45 26.23 -11.06
N ASP A 131 5.77 26.03 -10.94
CA ASP A 131 6.75 26.59 -11.88
C ASP A 131 6.50 26.07 -13.32
N GLY A 132 6.00 24.82 -13.46
CA GLY A 132 5.71 24.17 -14.73
C GLY A 132 4.27 24.31 -15.24
N HIS A 133 3.36 24.97 -14.51
CA HIS A 133 1.92 25.06 -14.82
C HIS A 133 1.26 23.68 -15.05
N LEU A 134 1.64 22.69 -14.25
CA LEU A 134 1.25 21.27 -14.40
C LEU A 134 0.02 20.88 -13.57
N GLU A 135 -0.70 21.83 -12.98
CA GLU A 135 -1.81 21.57 -12.06
C GLU A 135 -2.92 20.77 -12.74
N LYS A 136 -3.28 21.15 -13.98
CA LYS A 136 -4.30 20.45 -14.77
C LYS A 136 -3.90 19.01 -15.07
N SER A 137 -2.64 18.80 -15.44
CA SER A 137 -2.09 17.47 -15.74
C SER A 137 -2.10 16.57 -14.50
N PHE A 138 -1.71 17.11 -13.34
CA PHE A 138 -1.78 16.39 -12.07
C PHE A 138 -3.22 15.98 -11.73
N ILE A 139 -4.19 16.90 -11.85
CA ILE A 139 -5.60 16.62 -11.57
C ILE A 139 -6.13 15.53 -12.52
N ALA A 140 -5.74 15.58 -13.80
CA ALA A 140 -6.13 14.57 -14.78
C ALA A 140 -5.58 13.18 -14.42
N GLU A 141 -4.29 13.07 -14.07
CA GLU A 141 -3.70 11.80 -13.61
C GLU A 141 -4.37 11.28 -12.34
N LEU A 142 -4.61 12.14 -11.35
CA LEU A 142 -5.25 11.76 -10.10
C LEU A 142 -6.67 11.25 -10.34
N THR A 143 -7.41 11.90 -11.24
CA THR A 143 -8.77 11.48 -11.63
C THR A 143 -8.73 10.13 -12.33
N LEU A 144 -7.79 9.94 -13.26
CA LEU A 144 -7.59 8.67 -13.97
C LEU A 144 -7.25 7.53 -13.01
N LEU A 145 -6.41 7.81 -11.99
CA LEU A 145 -6.09 6.86 -10.93
C LEU A 145 -7.36 6.41 -10.20
N PHE A 146 -8.18 7.35 -9.71
CA PHE A 146 -9.41 7.00 -8.98
C PHE A 146 -10.44 6.28 -9.84
N GLN A 147 -10.59 6.67 -11.11
CA GLN A 147 -11.44 5.95 -12.06
C GLN A 147 -10.94 4.52 -12.29
N SER A 148 -9.63 4.34 -12.43
CA SER A 148 -9.01 3.02 -12.61
C SER A 148 -9.19 2.12 -11.38
N LEU A 149 -9.06 2.69 -10.18
CA LEU A 149 -9.33 1.98 -8.93
C LEU A 149 -10.80 1.56 -8.83
N THR A 150 -11.72 2.45 -9.18
CA THR A 150 -13.17 2.17 -9.15
C THR A 150 -13.56 1.10 -10.17
N LYS A 151 -12.95 1.08 -11.36
CA LYS A 151 -13.22 0.06 -12.38
C LYS A 151 -12.65 -1.32 -12.01
N LYS A 152 -11.51 -1.35 -11.31
CA LYS A 152 -10.84 -2.61 -10.92
C LYS A 152 -11.45 -3.24 -9.67
N ASN A 153 -11.95 -2.41 -8.75
CA ASN A 153 -12.54 -2.88 -7.50
C ASN A 153 -14.06 -2.82 -7.61
N ASN A 154 -14.73 -3.98 -7.60
CA ASN A 154 -16.19 -4.04 -7.60
C ASN A 154 -16.81 -3.35 -6.37
N ASP A 155 -16.04 -3.25 -5.28
CA ASP A 155 -16.45 -2.62 -4.03
C ASP A 155 -15.54 -1.44 -3.71
N ILE A 156 -16.14 -0.32 -3.32
CA ILE A 156 -15.44 0.85 -2.81
C ILE A 156 -15.08 0.57 -1.34
N TYR A 157 -13.84 0.14 -1.10
CA TYR A 157 -13.29 0.01 0.25
C TYR A 157 -12.84 1.38 0.77
N ILE A 158 -13.80 2.25 1.06
CA ILE A 158 -13.52 3.42 1.88
C ILE A 158 -13.28 2.91 3.30
N HIS A 159 -12.01 2.74 3.65
CA HIS A 159 -11.58 2.63 5.04
C HIS A 159 -11.52 4.05 5.63
N TYR A 160 -12.67 4.58 6.04
CA TYR A 160 -12.68 5.60 7.09
C TYR A 160 -12.60 4.85 8.42
N TYR A 161 -11.41 4.80 9.01
CA TYR A 161 -11.19 4.78 10.47
C TYR A 161 -9.74 5.13 10.76
#